data_AF-A0A662UBE3-F1
#
_entry.id   AF-A0A662UBE3-F1
#
_cell.length_a   1.000
_cell.length_b   1.000
_cell.length_c   1.000
_cell.angle_alpha   90.00
_cell.angle_beta   90.00
_cell.angle_gamma   90.00
#
_symmetry.space_group_name_H-M   'P 1'
#
loop_
_entity.id
_entity.type
_entity.pdbx_description
1 polymer ?
#
loop_
_entity_poly.entity_id
_entity_poly.type
_entity_poly.pdbx_seq_one_letter_code
_entity_poly.pdbx_strand_id
1 'polypeptide(L)'
;MHRCIIFENGRFHSEKCEMKWDIALYIYAHLKGRNVDKVEICVHEVYRLLENHERVINQVLSRKYGDSIELFNAIVHVLNKYCGHEWKLKFDASISEDEVQFNIMI
;
A
#
# COMPACT_ATOMS: atom_id res chain seq x y z
N MET A 1 8.12 12.79 -7.79
CA MET A 1 8.22 11.60 -8.67
C MET A 1 8.25 10.39 -7.77
N HIS A 2 7.39 9.42 -8.04
CA HIS A 2 7.24 8.23 -7.21
C HIS A 2 7.76 7.00 -7.94
N ARG A 3 8.29 6.05 -7.17
CA ARG A 3 8.58 4.70 -7.66
C ARG A 3 7.50 3.77 -7.14
N CYS A 4 6.83 3.11 -8.06
CA CYS A 4 5.76 2.18 -7.76
C CYS A 4 6.26 0.75 -7.96
N ILE A 5 5.90 -0.13 -7.02
CA ILE A 5 5.96 -1.57 -7.21
C ILE A 5 4.54 -2.09 -7.19
N ILE A 6 4.16 -2.77 -8.25
CA ILE A 6 2.81 -3.24 -8.49
C ILE A 6 2.86 -4.76 -8.62
N PHE A 7 2.00 -5.44 -7.86
CA PHE A 7 1.66 -6.83 -8.10
C PHE A 7 0.25 -6.88 -8.68
N GLU A 8 0.12 -7.46 -9.87
CA GLU A 8 -1.17 -7.67 -10.53
C GLU A 8 -1.04 -8.89 -11.44
N ASN A 9 -2.12 -9.66 -11.61
CA ASN A 9 -2.14 -10.85 -12.49
C ASN A 9 -1.02 -11.88 -12.18
N GLY A 10 -0.62 -11.99 -10.91
CA GLY A 10 0.42 -12.92 -10.47
C GLY A 10 1.86 -12.48 -10.76
N ARG A 11 2.10 -11.22 -11.15
CA ARG A 11 3.43 -10.72 -11.53
C ARG A 11 3.75 -9.39 -10.87
N PHE A 12 5.01 -9.21 -10.51
CA PHE A 12 5.57 -7.93 -10.11
C PHE A 12 6.02 -7.13 -11.33
N HIS A 13 5.78 -5.83 -11.31
CA HIS A 13 6.42 -4.86 -12.19
C HIS A 13 6.66 -3.55 -11.44
N SER A 14 7.45 -2.68 -12.04
CA SER A 14 7.79 -1.38 -11.45
C SER A 14 7.69 -0.29 -12.49
N GLU A 15 7.22 0.87 -12.05
CA GLU A 15 7.10 2.05 -12.89
C GLU A 15 7.38 3.33 -12.11
N LYS A 16 7.57 4.41 -12.86
CA LYS A 16 7.65 5.76 -12.31
C LYS A 16 6.31 6.45 -12.56
N CYS A 17 5.70 6.94 -11.49
CA CYS A 17 4.40 7.62 -11.55
C CYS A 17 4.54 9.07 -11.07
N GLU A 18 3.80 9.97 -11.71
CA GLU A 18 3.61 11.35 -11.24
C GLU A 18 2.33 11.43 -10.40
N MET A 19 2.49 11.23 -9.09
CA MET A 19 1.43 11.51 -8.12
C MET A 19 1.58 12.92 -7.55
N LYS A 20 0.58 13.39 -6.81
CA LYS A 20 0.69 14.66 -6.08
C LYS A 20 1.93 14.65 -5.19
N TRP A 21 2.66 15.77 -5.20
CA TRP A 21 3.99 15.86 -4.58
C TRP A 21 3.94 15.73 -3.05
N ASP A 22 2.80 16.04 -2.45
CA ASP A 22 2.55 15.96 -1.02
C ASP A 22 2.30 14.53 -0.52
N ILE A 23 2.19 13.54 -1.41
CA ILE A 23 2.08 12.11 -1.05
C ILE A 23 3.49 11.55 -0.86
N ALA A 24 3.84 11.13 0.35
CA ALA A 24 5.11 10.46 0.65
C ALA A 24 5.07 8.95 0.35
N LEU A 25 3.93 8.31 0.67
CA LEU A 25 3.70 6.87 0.45
C LEU A 25 2.23 6.64 0.08
N TYR A 26 2.00 5.90 -0.99
CA TYR A 26 0.71 5.41 -1.43
C TYR A 26 0.67 3.90 -1.33
N ILE A 27 -0.42 3.35 -0.81
CA ILE A 27 -0.69 1.91 -0.79
C ILE A 27 -2.11 1.70 -1.31
N TYR A 28 -2.26 0.82 -2.28
CA TYR A 28 -3.55 0.33 -2.74
C TYR A 28 -3.57 -1.19 -2.74
N ALA A 29 -4.70 -1.78 -2.39
CA ALA A 29 -4.93 -3.20 -2.49
C ALA A 29 -6.40 -3.47 -2.88
N HIS A 30 -6.59 -4.44 -3.77
CA HIS A 30 -7.90 -4.90 -4.24
C HIS A 30 -8.11 -6.36 -3.86
N LEU A 31 -9.31 -6.69 -3.42
CA LEU A 31 -9.79 -8.02 -3.09
C LEU A 31 -10.63 -8.57 -4.24
N LYS A 32 -10.36 -9.82 -4.58
CA LYS A 32 -11.22 -10.62 -5.44
C LYS A 32 -11.74 -11.81 -4.64
N GLY A 33 -12.92 -11.63 -4.05
CA GLY A 33 -13.44 -12.53 -3.03
C GLY A 33 -12.60 -12.41 -1.76
N ARG A 34 -11.86 -13.46 -1.39
CA ARG A 34 -11.03 -13.48 -0.17
C ARG A 34 -9.53 -13.35 -0.39
N ASN A 35 -9.10 -13.16 -1.64
CA ASN A 35 -7.69 -13.05 -1.99
C ASN A 35 -7.41 -11.66 -2.54
N VAL A 36 -6.22 -11.16 -2.27
CA VAL A 36 -5.73 -9.92 -2.90
C VAL A 36 -5.22 -10.26 -4.30
N ASP A 37 -5.80 -9.66 -5.33
CA ASP A 37 -5.39 -9.85 -6.73
C ASP A 37 -4.56 -8.68 -7.28
N LYS A 38 -4.61 -7.53 -6.61
CA LYS A 38 -3.76 -6.37 -6.90
C LYS A 38 -3.25 -5.70 -5.64
N VAL A 39 -1.96 -5.35 -5.62
CA VAL A 39 -1.35 -4.45 -4.62
C VAL A 39 -0.43 -3.49 -5.34
N GLU A 40 -0.51 -2.22 -4.98
CA GLU A 40 0.37 -1.17 -5.47
C GLU A 40 0.94 -0.40 -4.30
N ILE A 41 2.26 -0.18 -4.32
CA ILE A 41 2.94 0.66 -3.35
C ILE A 41 3.81 1.65 -4.10
N CYS A 42 3.53 2.95 -3.94
CA CYS A 42 4.32 4.02 -4.53
C CYS A 42 4.96 4.88 -3.44
N VAL A 43 6.27 5.10 -3.55
CA VAL A 43 7.01 5.92 -2.58
C VAL A 43 7.67 7.09 -3.27
N HIS A 44 7.59 8.26 -2.66
CA HIS A 44 8.28 9.44 -3.14
C HIS A 44 9.81 9.23 -3.02
N GLU A 45 10.54 9.50 -4.11
CA GLU A 45 11.99 9.17 -4.19
C GLU A 45 12.84 9.82 -3.08
N VAL A 46 12.39 10.94 -2.53
CA VAL A 46 13.08 11.75 -1.51
C VAL A 46 12.73 11.33 -0.07
N TYR A 47 11.47 10.99 0.22
CA TYR A 47 10.99 10.81 1.60
C TYR A 47 11.13 9.38 2.11
N ARG A 48 11.29 8.39 1.21
CA ARG A 48 11.61 6.97 1.50
C ARG A 48 11.11 6.43 2.85
N LEU A 49 9.81 6.59 3.13
CA LEU A 49 9.16 6.06 4.34
C LEU A 49 9.19 4.53 4.42
N LEU A 50 9.45 3.85 3.30
CA LEU A 50 9.49 2.41 3.18
C LEU A 50 10.68 1.98 2.32
N GLU A 51 11.52 1.09 2.85
CA GLU A 51 12.69 0.59 2.12
C GLU A 51 12.43 -0.73 1.38
N ASN A 52 11.57 -1.61 1.92
CA ASN A 52 11.36 -2.96 1.40
C ASN A 52 9.90 -3.22 0.98
N HIS A 53 9.54 -2.61 -0.15
CA HIS A 53 8.21 -2.65 -0.77
C HIS A 53 7.74 -4.07 -1.11
N GLU A 54 8.58 -4.89 -1.76
CA GLU A 54 8.22 -6.26 -2.12
C GLU A 54 7.90 -7.12 -0.90
N ARG A 55 8.66 -6.97 0.20
CA ARG A 55 8.37 -7.69 1.44
C ARG A 55 7.02 -7.28 2.03
N VAL A 56 6.66 -6.01 1.92
CA VAL A 56 5.34 -5.52 2.34
C VAL A 56 4.24 -6.11 1.47
N ILE A 57 4.37 -6.04 0.14
CA ILE A 57 3.39 -6.61 -0.80
C ILE A 57 3.21 -8.10 -0.52
N ASN A 58 4.30 -8.85 -0.38
CA ASN A 58 4.24 -10.28 -0.08
C ASN A 58 3.54 -10.59 1.25
N GLN A 59 3.66 -9.73 2.27
CA GLN A 59 2.90 -9.90 3.53
C GLN A 59 1.41 -9.74 3.32
N VAL A 60 1.00 -8.75 2.51
CA VAL A 60 -0.40 -8.54 2.16
C VAL A 60 -0.93 -9.73 1.34
N LEU A 61 -0.20 -10.17 0.32
CA LEU A 61 -0.59 -11.30 -0.52
C LEU A 61 -0.64 -12.66 0.19
N SER A 62 0.15 -12.85 1.25
CA SER A 62 0.26 -14.14 1.96
C SER A 62 -0.96 -14.54 2.79
N ARG A 63 -1.96 -13.67 2.88
CA ARG A 63 -3.14 -13.85 3.75
C ARG A 63 -4.42 -13.88 2.93
N LYS A 64 -5.43 -14.54 3.48
CA LYS A 64 -6.81 -14.40 3.02
C LYS A 64 -7.51 -13.40 3.92
N TYR A 65 -8.35 -12.57 3.31
CA TYR A 65 -9.11 -11.55 4.00
C TYR A 65 -10.59 -11.87 3.88
N GLY A 66 -11.32 -11.76 5.00
CA GLY A 66 -12.76 -11.91 5.02
C GLY A 66 -13.47 -10.79 4.27
N ASP A 67 -12.96 -9.57 4.41
CA ASP A 67 -13.50 -8.33 3.84
C ASP A 67 -12.41 -7.24 3.73
N SER A 68 -12.79 -6.07 3.21
CA SER A 68 -11.91 -4.91 3.07
C SER A 68 -11.47 -4.30 4.42
N ILE A 69 -12.21 -4.53 5.50
CA ILE A 69 -11.84 -4.08 6.85
C ILE A 69 -10.68 -4.91 7.41
N GLU A 70 -10.69 -6.22 7.22
CA GLU A 70 -9.55 -7.09 7.56
C GLU A 70 -8.32 -6.73 6.74
N LEU A 71 -8.48 -6.43 5.44
CA LEU A 71 -7.40 -5.95 4.59
C LEU A 71 -6.83 -4.61 5.09
N PHE A 72 -7.70 -3.65 5.41
CA PHE A 72 -7.31 -2.36 6.00
C PHE A 72 -6.49 -2.55 7.27
N ASN A 73 -6.96 -3.39 8.19
CA ASN A 73 -6.26 -3.66 9.44
C ASN A 73 -4.87 -4.29 9.21
N ALA A 74 -4.73 -5.16 8.19
CA ALA A 74 -3.44 -5.71 7.84
C ALA A 74 -2.48 -4.66 7.24
N ILE A 75 -2.98 -3.73 6.42
CA ILE A 75 -2.19 -2.61 5.90
C ILE A 75 -1.75 -1.70 7.06
N VAL A 76 -2.65 -1.38 8.01
CA VAL A 76 -2.30 -0.63 9.23
C VAL A 76 -1.21 -1.35 10.04
N HIS A 77 -1.30 -2.66 10.17
CA HIS A 77 -0.27 -3.45 10.86
C HIS A 77 1.09 -3.35 10.15
N VAL A 78 1.10 -3.44 8.82
CA VAL A 78 2.30 -3.22 7.99
C VAL A 78 2.86 -1.83 8.22
N LEU A 79 2.03 -0.78 8.14
CA LEU A 79 2.47 0.60 8.33
C LEU A 79 3.07 0.83 9.72
N ASN A 80 2.44 0.30 10.77
CA ASN A 80 3.00 0.34 12.13
C ASN A 80 4.36 -0.37 12.24
N LYS A 81 4.54 -1.49 11.51
CA LYS A 81 5.76 -2.28 11.56
C LYS A 81 6.91 -1.66 10.77
N TYR A 82 6.61 -1.02 9.63
CA TYR A 82 7.64 -0.59 8.67
C TYR A 82 7.80 0.93 8.56
N CYS A 83 6.75 1.71 8.85
CA CYS A 83 6.77 3.18 8.76
C CYS A 83 6.73 3.86 10.15
N GLY A 84 6.67 3.07 11.24
CA GLY A 84 6.66 3.59 12.61
C GLY A 84 5.41 4.42 12.96
N HIS A 85 5.59 5.48 13.75
CA HIS A 85 4.50 6.39 14.14
C HIS A 85 4.28 7.54 13.15
N GLU A 86 5.24 7.82 12.26
CA GLU A 86 5.25 9.00 11.40
C GLU A 86 4.10 9.01 10.41
N TRP A 87 3.73 7.84 9.87
CA TRP A 87 2.64 7.75 8.90
C TRP A 87 1.27 8.20 9.45
N LYS A 88 1.10 8.20 10.78
CA LYS A 88 -0.16 8.58 11.43
C LYS A 88 -0.33 10.10 11.56
N LEU A 89 0.72 10.89 11.31
CA LEU A 89 0.67 12.34 11.47
C LEU A 89 -0.32 12.97 10.48
N LYS A 90 -0.31 12.48 9.24
CA LYS A 90 -1.15 13.02 8.16
C LYS A 90 -1.35 11.94 7.09
N PHE A 91 -2.54 11.36 7.07
CA PHE A 91 -2.91 10.39 6.06
C PHE A 91 -4.37 10.57 5.65
N ASP A 92 -4.68 10.09 4.46
CA ASP A 92 -6.01 9.89 3.94
C ASP A 92 -6.18 8.40 3.63
N ALA A 93 -7.33 7.83 3.97
CA ALA A 93 -7.63 6.44 3.68
C ALA A 93 -9.04 6.31 3.13
N SER A 94 -9.17 5.52 2.07
CA SER A 94 -10.43 5.18 1.43
C SER A 94 -10.63 3.67 1.48
N ILE A 95 -11.84 3.24 1.81
CA ILE A 95 -12.23 1.84 1.89
C ILE A 95 -13.53 1.68 1.10
N SER A 96 -13.55 0.74 0.18
CA SER A 96 -14.75 0.30 -0.54
C SER A 96 -15.05 -1.16 -0.22
N GLU A 97 -16.01 -1.78 -0.92
CA GLU A 97 -16.36 -3.19 -0.71
C GLU A 97 -15.16 -4.12 -0.93
N ASP A 98 -14.38 -3.84 -1.98
CA ASP A 98 -13.28 -4.70 -2.42
C ASP A 98 -11.91 -3.99 -2.36
N GLU A 99 -11.83 -2.72 -2.02
CA GLU A 99 -10.59 -1.95 -2.12
C GLU A 99 -10.22 -1.23 -0.83
N VAL A 100 -8.91 -1.10 -0.63
CA VAL A 100 -8.33 -0.26 0.41
C VAL A 100 -7.23 0.59 -0.20
N GLN A 101 -7.30 1.89 0.05
CA GLN A 101 -6.30 2.86 -0.34
C GLN A 101 -5.81 3.66 0.87
N PHE A 102 -4.50 3.90 0.94
CA PHE A 102 -3.85 4.81 1.86
C PHE A 102 -2.97 5.81 1.12
N ASN A 103 -3.13 7.09 1.45
CA ASN A 103 -2.24 8.17 1.05
C ASN A 103 -1.60 8.74 2.32
N ILE A 104 -0.30 8.54 2.51
CA ILE A 104 0.46 9.14 3.61
C ILE A 104 1.14 10.38 3.07
N MET A 105 0.89 11.50 3.75
CA MET A 105 1.28 12.82 3.29
C MET A 105 2.55 13.29 4.01
N ILE A 106 3.22 14.26 3.41
CA ILE A 106 4.28 15.07 4.06
C ILE A 106 3.66 16.06 5.04
#